data_AF-A0A533SFG7-F1
#
_entry.id   AF-A0A533SFG7-F1
#
_cell.length_a   1.000
_cell.length_b   1.000
_cell.length_c   1.000
_cell.angle_alpha   90.00
_cell.angle_beta   90.00
_cell.angle_gamma   90.00
#
_symmetry.space_group_name_H-M   'P 1'
#
loop_
_entity.id
_entity.type
_entity.pdbx_description
1 polymer ?
#
loop_
_entity_poly.entity_id
_entity_poly.type
_entity_poly.pdbx_seq_one_letter_code
_entity_poly.pdbx_strand_id
1 'polypeptide(L)'
;MAELFTLPVLIGILYSGIRLATPYLFAAVGETFAQRSGVLNLGVDGIMLMGAFSGFFVGMKTGSVWLGLLAAAVVGILMGLLMSVISITMQAEQGISGIGLQLFGLG
;
A
#
# COMPACT_ATOMS: atom_id res chain seq x y z
N MET A 1 29.65 -0.43 -9.55
CA MET A 1 28.66 0.26 -10.41
C MET A 1 28.35 -0.51 -11.68
N ALA A 2 29.33 -1.16 -12.34
CA ALA A 2 29.11 -2.00 -13.52
C ALA A 2 28.13 -3.19 -13.30
N GLU A 3 28.11 -3.78 -12.10
CA GLU A 3 27.21 -4.89 -11.73
C GLU A 3 25.70 -4.55 -11.83
N LEU A 4 25.32 -3.28 -11.71
CA LEU A 4 23.93 -2.83 -11.78
C LEU A 4 23.38 -2.82 -13.21
N PHE A 5 24.24 -2.69 -14.21
CA PHE A 5 23.86 -2.60 -15.62
C PHE A 5 23.95 -3.96 -16.34
N THR A 6 24.00 -5.04 -15.58
CA THR A 6 23.97 -6.39 -16.14
C THR A 6 22.58 -6.71 -16.71
N LEU A 7 22.55 -7.43 -17.83
CA LEU A 7 21.30 -7.85 -18.50
C LEU A 7 20.27 -8.47 -17.53
N PRO A 8 20.65 -9.38 -16.60
CA PRO A 8 19.71 -9.96 -15.65
C PRO A 8 19.08 -8.92 -14.71
N VAL A 9 19.87 -7.96 -14.21
CA VAL A 9 19.38 -6.90 -13.32
C VAL A 9 18.40 -6.00 -14.05
N LEU A 10 18.74 -5.58 -15.27
CA LEU A 10 17.87 -4.73 -16.09
C LEU A 10 16.53 -5.41 -16.41
N ILE A 11 16.57 -6.68 -16.81
CA ILE A 11 15.36 -7.48 -17.06
C ILE A 11 14.53 -7.63 -15.77
N GLY A 12 15.17 -7.89 -14.63
CA GLY A 12 14.50 -8.01 -13.34
C GLY A 12 13.79 -6.73 -12.89
N ILE A 13 14.42 -5.56 -13.09
CA ILE A 13 13.83 -4.25 -12.81
C ILE A 13 12.62 -4.00 -13.70
N LEU A 14 12.74 -4.22 -15.02
CA LEU A 14 11.64 -4.01 -15.97
C LEU A 14 10.46 -4.93 -15.68
N TYR A 15 10.74 -6.21 -15.42
CA TYR A 15 9.71 -7.19 -15.07
C TYR A 15 8.95 -6.77 -13.79
N SER A 16 9.69 -6.39 -12.74
CA SER A 16 9.08 -5.98 -11.47
C SER A 16 8.30 -4.68 -11.61
N GLY A 17 8.83 -3.71 -12.37
CA GLY A 17 8.17 -2.43 -12.64
C GLY A 17 6.83 -2.61 -13.34
N ILE A 18 6.77 -3.41 -14.40
CA ILE A 18 5.52 -3.70 -15.12
C ILE A 18 4.52 -4.43 -14.21
N ARG A 19 4.99 -5.44 -13.44
CA ARG A 19 4.11 -6.22 -12.55
C ARG A 19 3.49 -5.36 -11.45
N LEU A 20 4.26 -4.42 -10.89
CA LEU A 20 3.82 -3.55 -9.81
C LEU A 20 3.07 -2.31 -10.33
N ALA A 21 3.25 -1.90 -11.58
CA ALA A 21 2.59 -0.72 -12.13
C ALA A 21 1.07 -0.74 -11.95
N THR A 22 0.40 -1.89 -12.19
CA THR A 22 -1.06 -2.00 -12.06
C THR A 22 -1.58 -1.71 -10.64
N PRO A 23 -1.12 -2.40 -9.57
CA PRO A 23 -1.59 -2.07 -8.22
C PRO A 23 -1.21 -0.64 -7.80
N TYR A 24 -0.04 -0.15 -8.18
CA TYR A 24 0.36 1.24 -7.89
C TYR A 24 -0.49 2.28 -8.62
N LEU A 25 -0.98 1.99 -9.84
CA LEU A 25 -1.92 2.88 -10.54
C LEU A 25 -3.25 3.00 -9.78
N PHE A 26 -3.78 1.90 -9.24
CA PHE A 26 -4.99 1.96 -8.42
C PHE A 26 -4.77 2.76 -7.13
N ALA A 27 -3.63 2.56 -6.47
CA ALA A 27 -3.25 3.34 -5.30
C ALA A 27 -3.11 4.84 -5.63
N ALA A 28 -2.46 5.19 -6.75
CA ALA A 28 -2.29 6.57 -7.20
C ALA A 28 -3.63 7.27 -7.49
N VAL A 29 -4.60 6.56 -8.05
CA VAL A 29 -5.97 7.09 -8.24
C VAL A 29 -6.61 7.40 -6.88
N GLY A 30 -6.51 6.48 -5.92
CA GLY A 30 -7.00 6.70 -4.55
C GLY A 30 -6.33 7.89 -3.85
N GLU A 31 -5.01 7.98 -3.94
CA GLU A 31 -4.22 9.08 -3.38
C GLU A 31 -4.54 10.42 -4.05
N THR A 32 -4.90 10.43 -5.33
CA THR A 32 -5.36 11.66 -5.99
C THR A 32 -6.61 12.22 -5.29
N PHE A 33 -7.55 11.37 -4.87
CA PHE A 33 -8.72 11.83 -4.10
C PHE A 33 -8.32 12.33 -2.70
N ALA A 34 -7.40 11.64 -2.02
CA ALA A 34 -6.90 12.05 -0.70
C ALA A 34 -6.19 13.42 -0.76
N GLN A 35 -5.31 13.62 -1.75
CA GLN A 35 -4.63 14.90 -1.94
C GLN A 35 -5.61 16.04 -2.26
N ARG A 36 -6.68 15.75 -3.00
CA ARG A 36 -7.73 16.73 -3.29
C ARG A 36 -8.57 17.10 -2.06
N SER A 37 -8.65 16.23 -1.05
CA SER A 37 -9.25 16.57 0.26
C SER A 37 -8.27 17.21 1.24
N GLY A 38 -7.01 17.44 0.84
CA GLY A 38 -5.97 18.03 1.69
C GLY A 38 -5.24 17.03 2.58
N VAL A 39 -5.37 15.73 2.31
CA VAL A 39 -4.69 14.66 3.06
C VAL A 39 -3.66 13.99 2.16
N LEU A 40 -2.38 14.18 2.48
CA LEU A 40 -1.27 13.50 1.85
C LEU A 40 -0.94 12.21 2.63
N ASN A 41 -1.26 11.06 2.06
CA ASN A 41 -1.04 9.78 2.73
C ASN A 41 0.25 9.10 2.23
N LEU A 42 1.36 9.43 2.89
CA LEU A 42 2.66 8.80 2.63
C LEU A 42 2.76 7.34 3.13
N GLY A 43 1.72 6.84 3.83
CA GLY A 43 1.67 5.47 4.35
C GLY A 43 0.98 4.47 3.42
N VAL A 44 0.64 4.87 2.19
CA VAL A 44 -0.15 4.05 1.26
C VAL A 44 0.50 2.70 0.93
N ASP A 45 1.83 2.63 0.83
CA ASP A 45 2.53 1.37 0.56
C ASP A 45 2.36 0.39 1.73
N GLY A 46 2.30 0.87 2.97
CA GLY A 46 2.04 0.07 4.17
C GLY A 46 0.61 -0.43 4.21
N ILE A 47 -0.35 0.39 3.77
CA ILE A 47 -1.74 -0.02 3.58
C ILE A 47 -1.83 -1.13 2.52
N MET A 48 -1.11 -0.98 1.39
CA MET A 48 -1.05 -1.99 0.34
C MET A 48 -0.44 -3.31 0.85
N LEU A 49 0.65 -3.26 1.63
CA LEU A 49 1.29 -4.44 2.21
C LEU A 49 0.34 -5.18 3.17
N MET A 50 -0.35 -4.46 4.05
CA MET A 50 -1.31 -5.06 4.99
C MET A 50 -2.54 -5.63 4.27
N GLY A 51 -3.02 -4.96 3.22
CA GLY A 51 -4.05 -5.49 2.34
C GLY A 51 -3.61 -6.79 1.64
N ALA A 52 -2.40 -6.81 1.09
CA ALA A 52 -1.85 -8.00 0.44
C ALA A 52 -1.69 -9.17 1.42
N PHE A 53 -1.14 -8.92 2.61
CA PHE A 53 -0.98 -9.93 3.65
C PHE A 53 -2.32 -10.50 4.12
N SER A 54 -3.26 -9.63 4.50
CA SER A 54 -4.57 -10.06 5.00
C SER A 54 -5.39 -10.81 3.95
N GLY A 55 -5.37 -10.35 2.69
CA GLY A 55 -6.04 -11.02 1.60
C GLY A 55 -5.46 -12.40 1.30
N PHE A 56 -4.13 -12.52 1.28
CA PHE A 56 -3.47 -13.81 1.12
C PHE A 56 -3.76 -14.75 2.29
N PHE A 57 -3.67 -14.27 3.52
CA PHE A 57 -3.93 -15.07 4.72
C PHE A 57 -5.34 -15.64 4.74
N VAL A 58 -6.35 -14.80 4.48
CA VAL A 58 -7.76 -15.24 4.46
C VAL A 58 -8.04 -16.14 3.26
N GLY A 59 -7.51 -15.83 2.07
CA GLY A 59 -7.64 -16.67 0.90
C GLY A 59 -7.04 -18.07 1.11
N MET A 60 -5.84 -18.14 1.72
CA MET A 60 -5.17 -19.40 2.06
C MET A 60 -5.95 -20.21 3.10
N LYS A 61 -6.53 -19.56 4.12
CA LYS A 61 -7.27 -20.26 5.19
C LYS A 61 -8.67 -20.73 4.76
N THR A 62 -9.35 -19.96 3.92
CA THR A 62 -10.72 -20.24 3.50
C THR A 62 -10.82 -20.98 2.17
N GLY A 63 -9.76 -20.96 1.36
CA GLY A 63 -9.78 -21.42 -0.03
C GLY A 63 -10.55 -20.52 -0.99
N SER A 64 -11.11 -19.39 -0.50
CA SER A 64 -11.95 -18.49 -1.29
C SER A 64 -11.21 -17.19 -1.62
N VAL A 65 -11.00 -16.95 -2.91
CA VAL A 65 -10.38 -15.70 -3.41
C VAL A 65 -11.24 -14.48 -3.06
N TRP A 66 -12.57 -14.63 -3.08
CA TRP A 66 -13.50 -13.55 -2.78
C TRP A 66 -13.44 -13.10 -1.31
N LEU A 67 -13.28 -14.05 -0.38
CA LEU A 67 -13.11 -13.73 1.04
C LEU A 67 -11.75 -13.06 1.29
N GLY A 68 -10.69 -13.49 0.58
CA GLY A 68 -9.40 -12.81 0.60
C GLY A 68 -9.50 -11.36 0.10
N LEU A 69 -10.19 -11.14 -1.03
CA LEU A 69 -10.42 -9.80 -1.56
C LEU A 69 -11.19 -8.92 -0.56
N LEU A 70 -12.26 -9.45 0.04
CA LEU A 70 -13.04 -8.73 1.04
C LEU A 70 -12.20 -8.36 2.27
N ALA A 71 -11.37 -9.29 2.76
CA ALA A 71 -10.48 -9.04 3.89
C ALA A 71 -9.46 -7.94 3.57
N ALA A 72 -8.82 -7.99 2.40
CA ALA A 72 -7.89 -6.96 1.95
C ALA A 72 -8.56 -5.57 1.88
N ALA A 73 -9.78 -5.50 1.34
CA ALA A 73 -10.54 -4.26 1.25
C ALA A 73 -10.89 -3.70 2.65
N VAL A 74 -11.34 -4.55 3.57
CA VAL A 74 -11.67 -4.15 4.95
C VAL A 74 -10.42 -3.63 5.67
N VAL A 75 -9.29 -4.33 5.58
CA VAL A 75 -8.03 -3.88 6.20
C VAL A 75 -7.56 -2.56 5.60
N GLY A 76 -7.64 -2.39 4.28
CA GLY A 76 -7.32 -1.13 3.61
C GLY A 76 -8.18 0.04 4.12
N ILE A 77 -9.50 -0.17 4.24
CA ILE A 77 -10.43 0.83 4.81
C ILE A 77 -10.05 1.18 6.24
N LEU A 78 -9.79 0.19 7.09
CA LEU A 78 -9.44 0.42 8.49
C LEU A 78 -8.14 1.20 8.64
N MET A 79 -7.12 0.91 7.84
CA MET A 79 -5.86 1.65 7.88
C MET A 79 -5.98 3.06 7.30
N GLY A 80 -6.75 3.26 6.23
CA GLY A 80 -7.04 4.60 5.69
C GLY A 80 -7.83 5.47 6.68
N LEU A 81 -8.78 4.85 7.42
CA LEU A 81 -9.48 5.52 8.51
C LEU A 81 -8.54 5.87 9.67
N LEU A 82 -7.64 4.96 10.06
CA LEU A 82 -6.63 5.23 11.08
C LEU A 82 -5.76 6.44 10.70
N MET A 83 -5.26 6.47 9.46
CA MET A 83 -4.48 7.61 8.94
C MET A 83 -5.28 8.92 8.96
N SER A 84 -6.55 8.85 8.57
CA SER A 84 -7.46 10.01 8.58
C SER A 84 -7.69 10.53 9.99
N VAL A 85 -7.91 9.66 10.98
CA VAL A 85 -8.07 10.06 12.38
C VAL A 85 -6.79 10.72 12.92
N ILE A 86 -5.63 10.14 12.65
CA ILE A 86 -4.35 10.69 13.11
C ILE A 86 -4.09 12.06 12.45
N SER A 87 -4.33 12.18 11.15
CA SER A 87 -3.98 13.39 10.40
C SER A 87 -5.01 14.51 10.55
N ILE A 88 -6.29 14.19 10.59
CA ILE A 88 -7.39 15.17 10.64
C ILE A 88 -7.80 15.47 12.08
N THR A 89 -8.04 14.43 12.89
CA THR A 89 -8.55 14.61 14.26
C THR A 89 -7.44 14.92 15.25
N MET A 90 -6.29 14.23 15.16
CA MET A 90 -5.16 14.46 16.07
C MET A 90 -4.20 15.55 15.57
N GLN A 91 -4.41 16.06 14.34
CA GLN A 91 -3.58 17.09 13.71
C GLN A 91 -2.08 16.75 13.69
N ALA A 92 -1.74 15.47 13.58
CA ALA A 92 -0.36 15.04 13.48
C ALA A 92 0.23 15.40 12.12
N GLU A 93 1.55 15.65 12.09
CA GLU A 93 2.27 15.93 10.85
C GLU A 93 2.17 14.72 9.90
N GLN A 94 1.51 14.92 8.76
CA GLN A 94 1.13 13.86 7.82
C GLN A 94 2.34 13.08 7.28
N GLY A 95 3.50 13.75 7.18
CA GLY A 95 4.74 13.10 6.80
C GLY A 95 5.20 12.05 7.81
N ILE A 96 5.14 12.37 9.10
CA ILE A 96 5.59 11.49 10.19
C ILE A 96 4.58 10.36 10.40
N SER A 97 3.28 10.68 10.46
CA SER A 97 2.24 9.68 10.62
C SER A 97 2.17 8.72 9.44
N GLY A 98 2.34 9.23 8.21
CA GLY A 98 2.40 8.42 7.00
C GLY A 98 3.58 7.45 6.99
N ILE A 99 4.79 7.92 7.29
CA ILE A 99 5.97 7.04 7.41
C ILE A 99 5.79 6.03 8.55
N GLY A 100 5.19 6.43 9.68
CA GLY A 100 4.87 5.51 10.76
C GLY A 100 3.93 4.39 10.33
N LEU A 101 2.88 4.72 9.57
CA LEU A 101 1.93 3.74 9.03
C LEU A 101 2.58 2.83 7.98
N GLN A 102 3.49 3.38 7.18
CA GLN A 102 4.31 2.63 6.24
C GLN A 102 5.12 1.54 6.96
N LEU A 103 5.85 1.94 8.01
CA LEU A 103 6.67 1.03 8.80
C LEU A 103 5.82 -0.03 9.50
N PHE A 104 4.67 0.37 10.05
CA PHE A 104 3.72 -0.58 10.64
C PHE A 104 3.28 -1.67 9.66
N GLY A 105 3.01 -1.31 8.40
CA GLY A 105 2.65 -2.30 7.37
C GLY A 105 3.83 -3.16 6.89
N LEU A 106 5.05 -2.68 7.08
CA LEU A 106 6.27 -3.38 6.71
C LEU A 106 6.67 -4.44 7.76
N GLY A 107 6.36 -4.19 9.04
CA GLY A 107 6.68 -5.04 10.18
C GLY A 107 7.77 -4.46 11.07
#